data_AF-Q28468-F1
#
_entry.id   AF-Q28468-F1
#
_cell.length_a   1.000
_cell.length_b   1.000
_cell.length_c   1.000
_cell.angle_alpha   90.00
_cell.angle_beta   90.00
_cell.angle_gamma   90.00
#
_symmetry.space_group_name_H-M   'P 1'
#
loop_
_entity.id
_entity.type
_entity.pdbx_description
1 polymer ?
#
loop_
_entity_poly.entity_id
_entity_poly.type
_entity_poly.pdbx_seq_one_letter_code
_entity_poly.pdbx_strand_id
1 'polypeptide(L)'
;PFGAEMCKLVPFIQKASVGITVLSLCALSIDRYRAVASWSRIKGIGIPKWTAVEIVLIWVVSVVLAVPEAIGFDMITMDYKGSYLRICLLHPVQKTAFM
;
A
#
# COMPACT_ATOMS: atom_id res chain seq x y z
N PRO A 1 -7.57 3.17 22.67
CA PRO A 1 -6.25 3.25 23.36
C PRO A 1 -5.18 3.98 22.54
N PHE A 2 -5.10 3.73 21.22
CA PHE A 2 -4.00 4.25 20.38
C PHE A 2 -4.26 5.60 19.68
N GLY A 3 -5.42 6.22 19.88
CA GLY A 3 -5.78 7.50 19.26
C GLY A 3 -6.16 7.41 17.78
N ALA A 4 -6.62 8.53 17.22
CA ALA A 4 -7.03 8.64 15.81
C ALA A 4 -5.84 8.44 14.85
N GLU A 5 -4.64 8.84 15.26
CA GLU A 5 -3.42 8.67 14.46
C GLU A 5 -3.14 7.19 14.15
N MET A 6 -3.18 6.32 15.16
CA MET A 6 -2.94 4.89 14.94
C MET A 6 -4.08 4.23 14.15
N CYS A 7 -5.32 4.74 14.30
CA CYS A 7 -6.45 4.30 13.49
C CYS A 7 -6.23 4.56 11.99
N LYS A 8 -5.50 5.61 11.63
CA LYS A 8 -5.11 5.94 10.25
C LYS A 8 -3.86 5.21 9.80
N LEU A 9 -2.85 5.11 10.66
CA LEU A 9 -1.55 4.51 10.34
C LEU A 9 -1.62 3.00 10.12
N VAL A 10 -2.43 2.27 10.89
CA VAL A 10 -2.57 0.81 10.75
C VAL A 10 -3.08 0.40 9.36
N PRO A 11 -4.24 0.89 8.88
CA PRO A 11 -4.74 0.53 7.55
C PRO A 11 -3.79 1.06 6.45
N PHE A 12 -3.18 2.22 6.63
CA PHE A 12 -2.16 2.74 5.70
C PHE A 12 -0.98 1.77 5.54
N ILE A 13 -0.34 1.34 6.63
CA ILE A 13 0.80 0.41 6.58
C ILE A 13 0.38 -0.94 6.01
N GLN A 14 -0.80 -1.43 6.38
CA GLN A 14 -1.33 -2.70 5.87
C GLN A 14 -1.50 -2.64 4.35
N LYS A 15 -2.11 -1.57 3.83
CA LYS A 15 -2.40 -1.42 2.39
C LYS A 15 -1.14 -1.14 1.59
N ALA A 16 -0.22 -0.35 2.13
CA ALA A 16 1.10 -0.15 1.54
C ALA A 16 1.86 -1.48 1.42
N SER A 17 1.86 -2.29 2.49
CA SER A 17 2.55 -3.59 2.51
C SER A 17 1.95 -4.60 1.52
N VAL A 18 0.62 -4.64 1.42
CA VAL A 18 -0.08 -5.45 0.41
C VAL A 18 0.28 -4.98 -1.01
N GLY A 19 0.29 -3.66 -1.25
CA GLY A 19 0.71 -3.06 -2.53
C GLY A 19 2.13 -3.46 -2.92
N ILE A 20 3.08 -3.34 -1.99
CA ILE A 20 4.49 -3.70 -2.21
C ILE A 20 4.60 -5.18 -2.58
N THR A 21 3.88 -6.05 -1.86
CA THR A 21 3.91 -7.50 -2.09
C THR A 21 3.41 -7.86 -3.48
N VAL A 22 2.22 -7.35 -3.87
CA VAL A 22 1.61 -7.65 -5.17
C VAL A 22 2.46 -7.10 -6.32
N LEU A 23 2.90 -5.85 -6.24
CA LEU A 23 3.74 -5.24 -7.28
C LEU A 23 5.11 -5.94 -7.39
N SER A 24 5.70 -6.37 -6.29
CA SER A 24 6.95 -7.14 -6.31
C SER A 24 6.77 -8.51 -6.98
N LEU A 25 5.64 -9.19 -6.73
CA LEU A 25 5.32 -10.46 -7.40
C LEU A 25 5.12 -10.27 -8.92
N CYS A 26 4.46 -9.18 -9.33
CA CYS A 26 4.32 -8.82 -10.75
C CYS A 26 5.69 -8.54 -11.39
N ALA A 27 6.52 -7.72 -10.75
CA ALA A 27 7.89 -7.40 -11.20
C ALA A 27 8.74 -8.66 -11.36
N LEU A 28 8.73 -9.56 -10.36
CA LEU A 28 9.43 -10.83 -10.42
C LEU A 28 8.95 -11.73 -11.57
N SER A 29 7.65 -11.75 -11.84
CA SER A 29 7.07 -12.52 -12.95
C SER A 29 7.52 -11.97 -14.31
N ILE A 30 7.56 -10.64 -14.46
CA ILE A 30 8.05 -9.96 -15.66
C ILE A 30 9.55 -10.20 -15.85
N ASP A 31 10.35 -10.13 -14.78
CA ASP A 31 11.78 -10.41 -14.84
C ASP A 31 12.07 -11.85 -15.30
N ARG A 32 11.36 -12.83 -14.73
CA ARG A 32 11.43 -14.24 -15.18
C ARG A 32 11.02 -14.41 -16.63
N TYR A 33 9.94 -13.76 -17.07
CA TYR A 33 9.52 -13.78 -18.47
C TYR A 33 10.60 -13.19 -19.39
N ARG A 34 11.17 -12.04 -19.02
CA ARG A 34 12.23 -11.37 -19.78
C ARG A 34 13.51 -12.19 -19.82
N ALA A 35 13.85 -12.91 -18.76
CA ALA A 35 15.02 -13.79 -18.74
C ALA A 35 14.88 -14.95 -19.74
N VAL A 36 13.68 -15.50 -19.91
CA VAL A 36 13.41 -16.59 -20.88
C VAL A 36 13.28 -16.06 -22.31
N ALA A 37 12.57 -14.95 -22.51
CA ALA A 37 12.33 -14.38 -23.84
C ALA A 37 13.56 -13.65 -24.41
N SER A 38 14.39 -13.02 -23.56
CA SER A 38 15.56 -12.27 -23.97
C SER A 38 16.82 -13.14 -23.90
N TRP A 39 17.08 -13.89 -24.96
CA TRP A 39 18.33 -14.65 -25.12
C TRP A 39 19.58 -13.73 -25.13
N SER A 40 19.45 -12.43 -25.41
CA SER A 40 20.59 -11.51 -25.50
C SER A 40 21.04 -10.86 -24.19
N ARG A 41 20.29 -11.02 -23.08
CA ARG A 41 20.63 -10.39 -21.79
C ARG A 41 21.49 -11.28 -20.85
N ILE A 42 21.92 -12.45 -21.29
CA ILE A 42 22.64 -13.45 -20.48
C ILE A 42 24.12 -13.04 -20.16
N LYS A 43 24.54 -11.79 -20.41
CA LYS A 43 25.96 -11.37 -20.29
C LYS A 43 26.36 -10.61 -19.02
N GLY A 44 25.52 -10.50 -17.98
CA GLY A 44 25.93 -9.79 -16.76
C GLY A 44 25.31 -10.31 -15.48
N ILE A 45 26.16 -10.73 -14.53
CA ILE A 45 25.84 -11.02 -13.11
C ILE A 45 25.51 -9.72 -12.33
N GLY A 46 25.61 -8.55 -12.98
CA GLY A 46 25.33 -7.27 -12.33
C GLY A 46 23.85 -7.03 -12.13
N ILE A 47 23.47 -6.60 -10.92
CA ILE A 47 22.14 -6.05 -10.62
C ILE A 47 21.89 -4.91 -11.61
N PRO A 48 20.91 -5.02 -12.53
CA PRO A 48 20.61 -3.95 -13.46
C PRO A 48 20.28 -2.68 -12.67
N LYS A 49 20.86 -1.53 -13.04
CA LYS A 49 20.44 -0.23 -12.48
C LYS A 49 18.92 -0.03 -12.58
N TRP A 50 18.30 -0.64 -13.58
CA TRP A 50 16.86 -0.74 -13.76
C TRP A 50 16.11 -1.44 -12.63
N THR A 51 16.66 -2.50 -12.04
CA THR A 51 16.02 -3.23 -10.92
C THR A 51 15.95 -2.35 -9.68
N ALA A 52 16.97 -1.54 -9.41
CA ALA A 52 16.94 -0.59 -8.29
C ALA A 52 15.84 0.47 -8.48
N VAL A 53 15.71 1.00 -9.71
CA VAL A 53 14.63 1.96 -10.05
C VAL A 53 13.25 1.30 -9.93
N GLU A 54 13.11 0.06 -10.40
CA GLU A 54 11.86 -0.71 -10.29
C GLU A 54 11.43 -0.90 -8.83
N ILE A 55 12.35 -1.26 -7.94
CA ILE A 55 12.08 -1.38 -6.50
C ILE A 55 11.61 -0.03 -5.94
N VAL A 56 12.34 1.06 -6.18
CA VAL A 56 11.95 2.39 -5.67
C VAL A 56 10.56 2.79 -6.17
N LEU A 57 10.24 2.52 -7.44
CA LEU A 57 8.91 2.78 -8.00
C LEU A 57 7.83 1.95 -7.31
N ILE A 58 8.08 0.66 -7.05
CA ILE A 58 7.14 -0.21 -6.32
C ILE A 58 6.81 0.38 -4.94
N TRP A 59 7.82 0.83 -4.20
CA TRP A 59 7.64 1.43 -2.89
C TRP A 59 6.82 2.73 -2.97
N VAL A 60 7.18 3.64 -3.87
CA VAL A 60 6.48 4.93 -4.04
C VAL A 60 5.03 4.72 -4.45
N VAL A 61 4.77 3.90 -5.47
CA VAL A 61 3.41 3.62 -5.95
C VAL A 61 2.57 2.98 -4.86
N SER A 62 3.12 2.01 -4.12
CA SER A 62 2.38 1.34 -3.04
C SER A 62 2.01 2.30 -1.90
N VAL A 63 2.91 3.22 -1.54
CA VAL A 63 2.66 4.24 -0.53
C VAL A 63 1.59 5.22 -1.01
N VAL A 64 1.68 5.70 -2.26
CA VAL A 64 0.71 6.63 -2.85
C VAL A 64 -0.68 6.01 -2.91
N LEU A 65 -0.79 4.74 -3.31
CA LEU A 65 -2.06 4.02 -3.34
C LEU A 65 -2.65 3.77 -1.95
N ALA A 66 -1.84 3.80 -0.89
CA ALA A 66 -2.29 3.65 0.48
C ALA A 66 -2.74 4.98 1.14
N VAL A 67 -2.36 6.14 0.58
CA VAL A 67 -2.75 7.48 1.09
C VAL A 67 -4.26 7.64 1.32
N PRO A 68 -5.14 7.17 0.41
CA PRO A 68 -6.57 7.31 0.61
C PRO A 68 -7.05 6.67 1.92
N GLU A 69 -6.47 5.56 2.35
CA GLU A 69 -6.85 4.86 3.58
C GLU A 69 -6.49 5.68 4.83
N ALA A 70 -5.38 6.42 4.81
CA ALA A 70 -5.02 7.34 5.89
C ALA A 70 -5.99 8.54 6.00
N ILE A 71 -6.58 8.97 4.89
CA ILE A 71 -7.53 10.09 4.85
C ILE A 71 -8.91 9.62 5.30
N GLY A 72 -9.36 8.46 4.81
CA GLY A 72 -10.72 7.97 5.03
C GLY A 72 -10.97 7.38 6.42
N PHE A 73 -9.99 6.72 7.03
CA PHE A 73 -10.16 6.13 8.36
C PHE A 73 -10.19 7.20 9.43
N ASP A 74 -11.20 7.18 10.29
CA ASP A 74 -11.28 8.09 11.43
C ASP A 74 -11.82 7.39 12.67
N MET A 75 -11.54 7.96 13.84
CA MET A 75 -12.05 7.47 15.11
C MET A 75 -13.37 8.16 15.43
N ILE A 76 -14.48 7.45 15.22
CA ILE A 76 -15.81 7.96 15.57
C ILE A 76 -16.26 7.44 16.94
N THR A 77 -17.05 8.27 17.62
CA THR A 77 -17.76 7.88 18.83
C THR A 77 -19.20 7.56 18.45
N MET A 78 -19.65 6.35 18.79
CA MET A 78 -21.04 5.92 18.58
C MET A 78 -21.64 5.51 19.92
N ASP A 79 -22.83 6.01 20.23
CA ASP A 79 -23.63 5.46 21.33
C ASP A 79 -24.27 4.16 20.87
N TYR A 80 -23.86 3.05 21.50
CA TYR A 80 -24.44 1.75 21.24
C TYR A 80 -24.95 1.15 22.55
N LYS A 81 -26.28 1.03 22.67
CA LYS A 81 -26.97 0.49 23.85
C LYS A 81 -26.59 1.23 25.15
N GLY A 82 -26.48 2.57 25.09
CA GLY A 82 -26.12 3.40 26.25
C GLY A 82 -24.65 3.31 26.66
N SER A 83 -23.81 2.65 25.85
CA SER A 83 -22.35 2.66 26.01
C SER A 83 -21.70 3.44 24.87
N TYR A 84 -20.86 4.41 25.22
CA TYR A 84 -20.07 5.15 24.23
C TYR A 84 -18.90 4.30 23.72
N LEU A 85 -19.01 3.83 22.49
CA LEU A 85 -17.96 3.08 21.80
C LEU A 85 -17.11 4.03 20.96
N ARG A 86 -15.79 3.89 21.07
CA ARG A 86 -14.81 4.53 20.18
C ARG A 86 -14.36 3.49 19.17
N ILE A 87 -14.78 3.64 17.92
CA ILE A 87 -14.52 2.68 16.86
C ILE A 87 -13.66 3.35 15.79
N CYS A 88 -12.66 2.63 15.32
CA CYS A 88 -11.87 3.00 14.15
C CYS A 88 -12.53 2.40 12.91
N LEU A 89 -13.09 3.24 12.04
CA LEU A 89 -13.64 2.79 10.77
C LEU A 89 -13.49 3.85 9.68
N LEU A 90 -13.64 3.42 8.43
CA LEU A 90 -13.80 4.31 7.29
C LEU A 90 -15.08 5.13 7.49
N HIS A 91 -14.95 6.45 7.63
CA HIS A 91 -16.10 7.30 7.89
C HIS A 91 -17.09 7.23 6.72
N PRO A 92 -18.36 6.86 6.92
CA PRO A 92 -19.32 6.65 5.83
C PRO A 92 -19.67 7.95 5.07
N VAL A 93 -19.49 9.12 5.69
CA VAL A 93 -19.65 10.42 5.04
C VAL A 93 -18.28 11.02 4.79
N GLN A 94 -17.76 10.88 3.59
CA GLN A 94 -16.46 11.44 3.23
C GLN A 94 -16.62 12.86 2.70
N LYS A 95 -15.88 13.81 3.27
CA LYS A 95 -15.89 15.21 2.80
C LYS A 95 -15.00 15.44 1.58
N THR A 96 -14.21 14.45 1.18
CA THR A 96 -13.21 14.56 0.11
C THR A 96 -13.68 13.81 -1.13
N ALA A 97 -13.73 14.51 -2.27
CA ALA A 97 -14.20 13.97 -3.55
C ALA A 97 -13.33 12.84 -4.16
N PHE A 98 -12.21 12.51 -3.53
CA PHE A 98 -11.28 11.46 -3.98
C PHE A 98 -11.56 10.09 -3.35
N MET A 99 -12.68 9.94 -2.65
CA MET A 99 -13.34 8.66 -2.33
C MET A 99 -14.86 8.81 -2.43
#